data_AF-A0A7C4GU56-F1
#
_entry.id   AF-A0A7C4GU56-F1
#
_cell.length_a   1.000
_cell.length_b   1.000
_cell.length_c   1.000
_cell.angle_alpha   90.00
_cell.angle_beta   90.00
_cell.angle_gamma   90.00
#
_symmetry.space_group_name_H-M   'P 1'
#
loop_
_entity.id
_entity.type
_entity.pdbx_description
1 polymer ?
#
loop_
_entity_poly.entity_id
_entity_poly.type
_entity_poly.pdbx_seq_one_letter_code
_entity_poly.pdbx_strand_id
1 'polypeptide(L)'
;MTLDPSVAYDTLLRRCIEDLRSALLLKDFGRAVTILDEIDATLHNFVKNLPKPPLSDRRFLGAMSIIKEFFDTSSRFKALLFEGRIQEAKEILPQFESQLRTATTSLTLLTGGASMVATSWISPTLTTVPSEASLYLQLSAPVANLLIATLKRLKGITDIDTLAKETGLSPIETSRIINNLAALGYVAQEFDPVAKKFIVRLLKEEG
;
A
#
# COMPACT_ATOMS: atom_id res chain seq x y z
N MET A 1 29.08 -2.07 8.02
CA MET A 1 28.01 -2.76 8.80
C MET A 1 26.69 -2.20 8.33
N THR A 2 26.00 -2.90 7.46
CA THR A 2 24.61 -2.60 7.08
C THR A 2 23.74 -3.03 8.25
N LEU A 3 23.10 -2.07 8.91
CA LEU A 3 22.06 -2.36 9.89
C LEU A 3 20.98 -3.20 9.20
N ASP A 4 20.57 -4.29 9.87
CA ASP A 4 19.39 -5.05 9.48
C ASP A 4 18.22 -4.06 9.34
N PRO A 5 17.58 -3.96 8.15
CA PRO A 5 16.49 -3.02 7.91
C PRO A 5 15.45 -3.09 9.02
N SER A 6 15.13 -4.29 9.51
CA SER A 6 14.12 -4.52 10.55
C SER A 6 14.42 -3.80 11.88
N VAL A 7 15.69 -3.73 12.28
CA VAL A 7 16.14 -3.08 13.54
C VAL A 7 16.19 -1.56 13.37
N ALA A 8 16.58 -1.09 12.19
CA ALA A 8 16.56 0.33 11.85
C ALA A 8 15.11 0.88 11.83
N TYR A 9 14.15 0.08 11.34
CA TYR A 9 12.74 0.48 11.27
C TYR A 9 12.06 0.57 12.64
N ASP A 10 12.20 -0.42 13.53
CA ASP A 10 11.55 -0.37 14.86
C ASP A 10 12.08 0.81 15.70
N THR A 11 13.37 1.13 15.55
CA THR A 11 14.01 2.27 16.23
C THR A 11 13.53 3.61 15.67
N LEU A 12 13.40 3.72 14.34
CA LEU A 12 12.94 4.94 13.68
C LEU A 12 11.45 5.20 13.97
N LEU A 13 10.63 4.16 14.01
CA LEU A 13 9.21 4.24 14.36
C LEU A 13 8.95 4.70 15.79
N ARG A 14 9.67 4.13 16.77
CA ARG A 14 9.54 4.56 18.17
C ARG A 14 9.92 6.03 18.32
N ARG A 15 11.02 6.45 17.68
CA ARG A 15 11.46 7.84 17.69
C ARG A 15 10.43 8.77 17.06
N CYS A 16 9.90 8.44 15.88
CA CYS A 16 8.89 9.25 15.21
C CYS A 16 7.59 9.36 16.04
N ILE A 17 7.16 8.29 16.72
CA ILE A 17 5.99 8.32 17.60
C ILE A 17 6.24 9.21 18.84
N GLU A 18 7.42 9.10 19.46
CA GLU A 18 7.81 9.95 20.60
C GLU A 18 7.92 11.43 20.21
N ASP A 19 8.48 11.72 19.04
CA ASP A 19 8.55 13.06 18.48
C ASP A 19 7.16 13.60 18.15
N LEU A 20 6.25 12.77 17.61
CA LEU A 20 4.86 13.14 17.33
C LEU A 20 4.09 13.46 18.62
N ARG A 21 4.21 12.60 19.64
CA ARG A 21 3.63 12.85 20.98
C ARG A 21 4.13 14.17 21.55
N SER A 22 5.44 14.41 21.45
CA SER A 22 6.06 15.64 21.94
C SER A 22 5.56 16.87 21.20
N ALA A 23 5.46 16.81 19.87
CA ALA A 23 4.92 17.90 19.05
C ALA A 23 3.45 18.23 19.42
N LEU A 24 2.62 17.21 19.64
CA LEU A 24 1.23 17.39 20.07
C LEU A 24 1.10 17.96 21.48
N LEU A 25 2.00 17.60 22.40
CA LEU A 25 2.06 18.17 23.75
C LEU A 25 2.48 19.64 23.73
N LEU A 26 3.47 19.98 22.90
CA LEU A 26 4.00 21.33 22.73
C LEU A 26 3.12 22.23 21.83
N LYS A 27 2.02 21.69 21.27
CA LYS A 27 1.15 22.37 20.30
C LYS A 27 1.90 22.85 19.05
N ASP A 28 2.97 22.16 18.68
CA ASP A 28 3.76 22.42 17.48
C ASP A 28 3.20 21.59 16.32
N PHE A 29 2.10 22.07 15.74
CA PHE A 29 1.37 21.34 14.69
C PHE A 29 2.12 21.29 13.37
N GLY A 30 2.93 22.31 13.08
CA GLY A 30 3.82 22.30 11.92
C GLY A 30 4.79 21.12 12.00
N ARG A 31 5.45 20.96 13.15
CA ARG A 31 6.33 19.80 13.40
C ARG A 31 5.57 18.48 13.40
N ALA A 32 4.37 18.41 13.98
CA ALA A 32 3.56 17.19 13.97
C ALA A 32 3.21 16.73 12.55
N VAL A 33 2.84 17.66 11.66
CA VAL A 33 2.57 17.36 10.25
C VAL A 33 3.83 16.88 9.53
N THR A 34 4.97 17.56 9.72
CA THR A 34 6.25 17.13 9.13
C THR A 34 6.60 15.70 9.53
N ILE A 35 6.41 15.33 10.81
CA ILE A 35 6.67 13.97 11.29
C ILE A 35 5.73 12.97 10.61
N LEU A 36 4.44 13.30 10.45
CA LEU A 36 3.49 12.45 9.73
C LEU A 36 3.86 12.30 8.25
N ASP A 37 4.35 13.34 7.59
CA ASP A 37 4.86 13.27 6.21
C ASP A 37 6.11 12.39 6.10
N GLU A 38 7.03 12.45 7.06
CA GLU A 38 8.21 11.60 7.12
C GLU A 38 7.85 10.12 7.30
N ILE A 39 6.89 9.82 8.19
CA ILE A 39 6.38 8.45 8.38
C ILE A 39 5.74 7.94 7.08
N ASP A 40 4.88 8.75 6.47
CA ASP A 40 4.19 8.37 5.23
C ASP A 40 5.18 8.11 4.10
N ALA A 41 6.15 9.01 3.90
CA ALA A 41 7.18 8.88 2.88
C ALA A 41 8.06 7.64 3.11
N THR A 42 8.42 7.35 4.37
CA THR A 42 9.21 6.18 4.73
C THR A 42 8.47 4.89 4.39
N LEU A 43 7.19 4.78 4.76
CA LEU A 43 6.38 3.61 4.44
C LEU A 43 6.12 3.48 2.93
N HIS A 44 5.85 4.59 2.23
CA HIS A 44 5.69 4.59 0.78
C HIS A 44 6.93 4.08 0.07
N ASN A 45 8.11 4.57 0.47
CA ASN A 45 9.38 4.13 -0.09
C ASN A 45 9.63 2.65 0.17
N PHE A 46 9.28 2.16 1.36
CA PHE A 46 9.40 0.74 1.66
C PHE A 46 8.53 -0.11 0.76
N VAL A 47 7.24 0.21 0.65
CA VAL A 47 6.29 -0.50 -0.22
C VAL A 47 6.74 -0.49 -1.68
N LYS A 48 7.23 0.65 -2.16
CA LYS A 48 7.72 0.80 -3.53
C LYS A 48 8.92 -0.11 -3.84
N ASN A 49 9.76 -0.37 -2.83
CA ASN A 49 10.98 -1.17 -2.97
C ASN A 49 10.79 -2.65 -2.61
N LEU A 50 9.58 -3.08 -2.24
CA LEU A 50 9.31 -4.49 -1.99
C LEU A 50 9.38 -5.30 -3.28
N PRO A 51 10.05 -6.46 -3.29
CA PRO A 51 9.94 -7.40 -4.41
C PRO A 51 8.48 -7.82 -4.55
N LYS A 52 7.91 -7.62 -5.73
CA LYS A 52 6.48 -7.87 -6.00
C LYS A 52 6.23 -9.37 -6.02
N PRO A 53 5.51 -9.94 -5.04
CA PRO A 53 5.17 -11.35 -5.06
C PRO A 53 4.04 -11.61 -6.08
N PRO A 54 3.73 -12.88 -6.37
CA PRO A 54 2.59 -13.22 -7.21
C PRO A 54 1.29 -12.60 -6.66
N LEU A 55 0.40 -12.10 -7.51
CA LEU A 55 -0.88 -11.50 -7.11
C LEU A 55 -1.77 -12.44 -6.26
N SER A 56 -1.51 -13.75 -6.31
CA SER A 56 -2.19 -14.75 -5.49
C SER A 56 -1.68 -14.82 -4.04
N ASP A 57 -0.62 -14.09 -3.69
CA ASP A 57 -0.08 -14.11 -2.33
C ASP A 57 -0.99 -13.31 -1.37
N ARG A 58 -1.78 -14.06 -0.61
CA ARG A 58 -2.71 -13.50 0.39
C ARG A 58 -2.01 -12.68 1.47
N ARG A 59 -0.74 -12.98 1.80
CA ARG A 59 0.03 -12.21 2.79
C ARG A 59 0.31 -10.81 2.27
N PHE A 60 0.70 -10.71 1.00
CA PHE A 60 0.98 -9.44 0.35
C PHE A 60 -0.27 -8.58 0.25
N LEU A 61 -1.38 -9.16 -0.20
CA LEU A 61 -2.66 -8.47 -0.27
C LEU A 61 -3.14 -7.98 1.10
N GLY A 62 -2.99 -8.80 2.14
CA GLY A 62 -3.35 -8.42 3.51
C GLY A 62 -2.48 -7.28 4.05
N ALA A 63 -1.17 -7.35 3.86
CA ALA A 63 -0.27 -6.28 4.28
C ALA A 63 -0.57 -4.97 3.53
N MET A 64 -0.84 -5.03 2.22
CA MET A 64 -1.21 -3.85 1.43
C MET A 64 -2.52 -3.22 1.89
N SER A 65 -3.51 -4.03 2.31
CA SER A 65 -4.75 -3.52 2.91
C SER A 65 -4.48 -2.75 4.20
N ILE A 66 -3.68 -3.34 5.11
CA ILE A 66 -3.31 -2.71 6.39
C ILE A 66 -2.55 -1.41 6.17
N ILE A 67 -1.63 -1.38 5.20
CA ILE A 67 -0.85 -0.18 4.87
C ILE A 67 -1.75 0.91 4.29
N LYS A 68 -2.73 0.54 3.46
CA LYS A 68 -3.72 1.49 2.95
C LYS A 68 -4.55 2.09 4.08
N GLU A 69 -5.07 1.26 4.98
CA GLU A 69 -5.81 1.73 6.16
C GLU A 69 -4.98 2.67 7.03
N PHE A 70 -3.67 2.42 7.17
CA PHE A 70 -2.76 3.33 7.83
C PHE A 70 -2.68 4.69 7.13
N PHE A 71 -2.52 4.73 5.80
CA PHE A 71 -2.46 6.00 5.05
C PHE A 71 -3.78 6.79 5.12
N ASP A 72 -4.92 6.11 5.13
CA ASP A 72 -6.23 6.75 5.30
C ASP A 72 -6.33 7.41 6.69
N THR A 73 -5.88 6.71 7.75
CA THR A 73 -5.81 7.29 9.11
C THR A 73 -4.80 8.43 9.21
N SER A 74 -3.62 8.30 8.60
CA SER A 74 -2.61 9.36 8.55
C SER A 74 -3.16 10.63 7.89
N SER A 75 -3.87 10.48 6.77
CA SER A 75 -4.53 11.58 6.07
C SER A 75 -5.60 12.26 6.95
N ARG A 76 -6.41 11.47 7.66
CA ARG A 76 -7.40 12.00 8.62
C ARG A 76 -6.72 12.72 9.77
N PHE A 77 -5.62 12.20 10.29
CA PHE A 77 -4.86 12.83 11.38
C PHE A 77 -4.30 14.19 10.93
N LYS A 78 -3.68 14.25 9.74
CA LYS A 78 -3.20 15.52 9.17
C LYS A 78 -4.33 16.54 9.03
N ALA A 79 -5.49 16.14 8.52
CA ALA A 79 -6.65 17.02 8.40
C ALA A 79 -7.07 17.61 9.76
N LEU A 80 -7.13 16.79 10.81
CA LEU A 80 -7.47 17.26 12.16
C LEU A 80 -6.44 18.26 12.71
N LEU A 81 -5.16 18.08 12.41
CA LEU A 81 -4.10 19.03 12.79
C LEU A 81 -4.20 20.34 12.03
N PHE A 82 -4.47 20.30 10.73
CA PHE A 82 -4.69 21.50 9.90
C PHE A 82 -5.93 22.28 10.32
N GLU A 83 -7.01 21.59 10.70
CA GLU A 83 -8.25 22.19 11.20
C GLU A 83 -8.12 22.71 12.65
N GLY A 84 -6.98 22.48 13.32
CA GLY A 84 -6.78 22.87 14.73
C GLY A 84 -7.62 22.06 15.73
N ARG A 85 -8.17 20.91 15.32
CA ARG A 85 -9.00 20.02 16.14
C ARG A 85 -8.14 19.11 17.01
N ILE A 86 -7.40 19.72 17.91
CA ILE A 86 -6.32 19.06 18.70
C ILE A 86 -6.86 17.91 19.55
N GLN A 87 -8.05 18.06 20.13
CA GLN A 87 -8.62 17.03 21.00
C GLN A 87 -8.89 15.74 20.21
N GLU A 88 -9.46 15.87 19.02
CA GLU A 88 -9.70 14.74 18.11
C GLU A 88 -8.39 14.17 17.54
N ALA A 89 -7.41 15.05 17.28
CA ALA A 89 -6.07 14.66 16.87
C ALA A 89 -5.34 13.86 17.98
N LYS A 90 -5.62 14.12 19.26
CA LYS A 90 -5.11 13.31 20.38
C LYS A 90 -5.86 11.98 20.51
N GLU A 91 -7.16 11.96 20.21
CA GLU A 91 -7.99 10.76 20.25
C GLU A 91 -7.64 9.77 19.12
N ILE A 92 -7.21 10.26 17.95
CA ILE A 92 -6.78 9.41 16.83
C ILE A 92 -5.37 8.86 17.00
N LEU A 93 -4.52 9.49 17.82
CA LEU A 93 -3.12 9.10 17.99
C LEU A 93 -2.92 7.62 18.42
N PRO A 94 -3.65 7.07 19.40
CA PRO A 94 -3.52 5.65 19.75
C PRO A 94 -3.87 4.71 18.59
N GLN A 95 -4.89 5.05 17.79
CA GLN A 95 -5.26 4.28 16.61
C GLN A 95 -4.15 4.36 15.55
N PHE A 96 -3.64 5.55 15.29
CA PHE A 96 -2.53 5.78 14.36
C PHE A 96 -1.30 4.96 14.76
N GLU A 97 -0.88 4.98 16.03
CA GLU A 97 0.25 4.21 16.54
C GLU A 97 0.06 2.69 16.39
N SER A 98 -1.15 2.20 16.69
CA SER A 98 -1.49 0.79 16.56
C SER A 98 -1.45 0.33 15.10
N GLN A 99 -2.02 1.12 14.19
CA GLN A 99 -2.01 0.81 12.76
C GLN A 99 -0.61 0.92 12.16
N LEU A 100 0.18 1.91 12.57
CA LEU A 100 1.57 2.06 12.17
C LEU A 100 2.39 0.82 12.56
N ARG A 101 2.27 0.36 13.81
CA ARG A 101 2.92 -0.87 14.29
C ARG A 101 2.47 -2.10 13.50
N THR A 102 1.19 -2.20 13.18
CA THR A 102 0.64 -3.33 12.43
C THR A 102 1.14 -3.31 10.98
N ALA A 103 1.17 -2.16 10.33
CA ALA A 103 1.71 -1.97 8.98
C ALA A 103 3.19 -2.36 8.93
N THR A 104 3.99 -1.92 9.89
CA THR A 104 5.44 -2.18 9.91
C THR A 104 5.77 -3.63 10.25
N THR A 105 4.99 -4.25 11.15
CA THR A 105 5.07 -5.69 11.43
C THR A 105 4.72 -6.50 10.18
N SER A 106 3.65 -6.12 9.48
CA SER A 106 3.22 -6.75 8.23
C SER A 106 4.29 -6.69 7.15
N LEU A 107 4.91 -5.53 7.00
CA LEU A 107 6.00 -5.30 6.07
C LEU A 107 7.25 -6.14 6.42
N THR A 108 7.62 -6.18 7.70
CA THR A 108 8.76 -6.97 8.18
C THR A 108 8.56 -8.47 7.92
N LEU A 109 7.34 -8.97 8.20
CA LEU A 109 6.97 -10.37 7.97
C LEU A 109 7.01 -10.74 6.48
N LEU A 110 6.59 -9.82 5.59
CA LEU A 110 6.71 -10.00 4.15
C LEU A 110 8.16 -10.08 3.70
N THR A 111 9.01 -9.13 4.11
CA THR A 111 10.43 -9.11 3.73
C THR A 111 11.22 -10.28 4.31
N GLY A 112 10.84 -10.75 5.50
CA GLY A 112 11.47 -11.90 6.15
C GLY A 112 11.05 -13.25 5.57
N GLY A 113 10.17 -13.29 4.56
CA GLY A 113 9.67 -14.53 3.97
C GLY A 113 8.86 -15.39 4.95
N ALA A 114 8.28 -14.79 6.00
CA ALA A 114 7.58 -15.52 7.04
C ALA A 114 6.42 -16.34 6.44
N SER A 115 6.28 -17.60 6.87
CA SER A 115 5.20 -18.47 6.40
C SER A 115 3.83 -17.91 6.81
N MET A 116 2.76 -18.24 6.06
CA MET A 116 1.39 -17.81 6.41
C MET A 116 1.00 -18.15 7.86
N VAL A 117 1.47 -19.30 8.34
CA VAL A 117 1.27 -19.73 9.72
C VAL A 117 2.01 -18.77 10.66
N ALA A 118 3.29 -18.50 10.46
CA ALA A 118 4.00 -17.53 11.30
C ALA A 118 3.34 -16.13 11.29
N THR A 119 2.85 -15.68 10.13
CA THR A 119 2.16 -14.39 10.02
C THR A 119 0.83 -14.34 10.76
N SER A 120 0.06 -15.44 10.79
CA SER A 120 -1.26 -15.48 11.46
C SER A 120 -1.16 -15.48 12.98
N TRP A 121 -0.08 -16.03 13.53
CA TRP A 121 0.19 -16.03 14.97
C TRP A 121 0.70 -14.68 15.48
N ILE A 122 1.50 -13.99 14.67
CA ILE A 122 2.12 -12.70 15.04
C ILE A 122 1.19 -11.51 14.74
N SER A 123 0.42 -11.59 13.65
CA SER A 123 -0.52 -10.55 13.26
C SER A 123 -1.79 -11.16 12.67
N PRO A 124 -2.78 -11.52 13.53
CA PRO A 124 -4.03 -12.15 13.08
C PRO A 124 -4.78 -11.32 12.04
N THR A 125 -4.64 -9.99 12.10
CA THR A 125 -5.21 -9.02 11.15
C THR A 125 -4.75 -9.22 9.71
N LEU A 126 -3.55 -9.78 9.47
CA LEU A 126 -3.09 -10.17 8.13
C LEU A 126 -3.92 -11.30 7.52
N THR A 127 -4.52 -12.14 8.35
CA THR A 127 -5.36 -13.26 7.91
C THR A 127 -6.86 -12.95 7.91
N THR A 128 -7.27 -11.86 8.56
CA THR A 128 -8.68 -11.47 8.71
C THR A 128 -9.08 -10.29 7.83
N VAL A 129 -8.36 -10.05 6.72
CA VAL A 129 -8.81 -9.07 5.71
C VAL A 129 -10.29 -9.34 5.41
N PRO A 130 -11.18 -8.33 5.59
CA PRO A 130 -12.61 -8.52 5.44
C PRO A 130 -12.90 -9.22 4.11
N SER A 131 -13.78 -10.22 4.19
CA SER A 131 -14.06 -11.16 3.11
C SER A 131 -14.42 -10.47 1.80
N GLU A 132 -14.93 -9.25 1.81
CA GLU A 132 -15.30 -8.52 0.60
C GLU A 132 -14.09 -8.05 -0.21
N ALA A 133 -13.08 -7.40 0.39
CA ALA A 133 -11.87 -6.99 -0.33
C ALA A 133 -11.00 -8.19 -0.73
N SER A 134 -10.96 -9.23 0.12
CA SER A 134 -10.22 -10.47 -0.15
C SER A 134 -10.91 -11.39 -1.15
N LEU A 135 -12.23 -11.56 -1.15
CA LEU A 135 -12.93 -12.27 -2.23
C LEU A 135 -12.84 -11.47 -3.52
N TYR A 136 -12.93 -10.14 -3.48
CA TYR A 136 -12.78 -9.34 -4.69
C TYR A 136 -11.39 -9.47 -5.28
N LEU A 137 -10.33 -9.39 -4.47
CA LEU A 137 -8.96 -9.59 -4.89
C LEU A 137 -8.64 -11.05 -5.22
N GLN A 138 -9.29 -12.05 -4.62
CA GLN A 138 -9.10 -13.47 -4.95
C GLN A 138 -9.88 -13.93 -6.18
N LEU A 139 -11.07 -13.37 -6.43
CA LEU A 139 -11.85 -13.60 -7.65
C LEU A 139 -11.28 -12.78 -8.82
N SER A 140 -10.77 -11.57 -8.53
CA SER A 140 -10.03 -10.77 -9.51
C SER A 140 -8.58 -11.19 -9.65
N ALA A 141 -7.96 -11.95 -8.74
CA ALA A 141 -6.56 -12.39 -8.90
C ALA A 141 -6.35 -13.24 -10.16
N PRO A 142 -7.19 -14.23 -10.51
CA PRO A 142 -7.12 -14.92 -11.79
C PRO A 142 -7.24 -13.96 -12.99
N VAL A 143 -8.17 -13.00 -12.91
CA VAL A 143 -8.44 -12.02 -13.97
C VAL A 143 -7.31 -10.98 -14.08
N ALA A 144 -6.74 -10.57 -12.96
CA ALA A 144 -5.64 -9.64 -12.84
C ALA A 144 -4.33 -10.30 -13.26
N ASN A 145 -4.13 -11.58 -12.93
CA ASN A 145 -3.04 -12.41 -13.47
C ASN A 145 -3.18 -12.56 -14.98
N LEU A 146 -4.39 -12.81 -15.49
CA LEU A 146 -4.67 -12.85 -16.92
C LEU A 146 -4.35 -11.51 -17.58
N LEU A 147 -4.75 -10.39 -16.97
CA LEU A 147 -4.44 -9.04 -17.44
C LEU A 147 -2.94 -8.77 -17.46
N ILE A 148 -2.21 -9.11 -16.39
CA ILE A 148 -0.75 -8.98 -16.33
C ILE A 148 -0.07 -9.88 -17.36
N ALA A 149 -0.50 -11.13 -17.50
CA ALA A 149 0.05 -12.07 -18.48
C ALA A 149 -0.19 -11.58 -19.92
N THR A 150 -1.39 -11.05 -20.19
CA THR A 150 -1.75 -10.43 -21.47
C THR A 150 -0.91 -9.19 -21.72
N LEU A 151 -0.73 -8.33 -20.72
CA LEU A 151 0.12 -7.14 -20.81
C LEU A 151 1.59 -7.52 -21.06
N LYS A 152 2.13 -8.54 -20.37
CA LYS A 152 3.48 -9.11 -20.62
C LYS A 152 3.61 -9.61 -22.07
N ARG A 153 2.60 -10.34 -22.58
CA ARG A 153 2.53 -10.81 -23.98
C ARG A 153 2.51 -9.65 -24.98
N LEU A 154 1.82 -8.55 -24.66
CA LEU A 154 1.74 -7.32 -25.45
C LEU A 154 2.96 -6.39 -25.25
N LYS A 155 4.11 -6.92 -24.83
CA LYS A 155 5.36 -6.17 -24.60
C LYS A 155 5.29 -5.13 -23.46
N GLY A 156 4.31 -5.25 -22.58
CA GLY A 156 4.21 -4.46 -21.36
C GLY A 156 3.57 -3.08 -21.51
N ILE A 157 3.09 -2.68 -22.69
CA ILE A 157 2.41 -1.39 -22.91
C ILE A 157 1.24 -1.56 -23.88
N THR A 158 0.03 -1.17 -23.49
CA THR A 158 -1.17 -1.21 -24.35
C THR A 158 -2.28 -0.30 -23.82
N ASP A 159 -3.28 0.08 -24.63
CA ASP A 159 -4.47 0.78 -24.15
C ASP A 159 -5.50 -0.16 -23.50
N ILE A 160 -6.42 0.42 -22.72
CA ILE A 160 -7.47 -0.32 -21.98
C ILE A 160 -8.41 -1.08 -22.93
N ASP A 161 -8.75 -0.51 -24.10
CA ASP A 161 -9.69 -1.15 -25.03
C ASP A 161 -9.08 -2.43 -25.63
N THR A 162 -7.81 -2.35 -26.04
CA THR A 162 -7.06 -3.50 -26.55
C THR A 162 -6.92 -4.57 -25.48
N LEU A 163 -6.63 -4.18 -24.23
CA LEU A 163 -6.48 -5.11 -23.13
C LEU A 163 -7.81 -5.80 -22.77
N ALA A 164 -8.91 -5.05 -22.78
CA ALA A 164 -10.26 -5.57 -22.57
C ALA A 164 -10.64 -6.60 -23.65
N LYS A 165 -10.35 -6.29 -24.92
CA LYS A 165 -10.60 -7.19 -26.05
C LYS A 165 -9.82 -8.51 -25.94
N GLU A 166 -8.52 -8.44 -25.61
CA GLU A 166 -7.66 -9.63 -25.49
C GLU A 166 -7.99 -10.50 -24.28
N THR A 167 -8.55 -9.92 -23.22
CA THR A 167 -8.95 -10.66 -22.01
C THR A 167 -10.42 -11.08 -22.01
N GLY A 168 -11.22 -10.63 -22.99
CA GLY A 168 -12.65 -10.91 -23.07
C GLY A 168 -13.48 -10.18 -22.01
N LEU A 169 -12.92 -9.13 -21.39
CA LEU A 169 -13.56 -8.35 -20.33
C LEU A 169 -14.21 -7.08 -20.91
N SER A 170 -15.15 -6.49 -20.17
CA SER A 170 -15.63 -5.16 -20.51
C SER A 170 -14.56 -4.08 -20.26
N PRO A 171 -14.54 -2.97 -21.02
CA PRO A 171 -13.61 -1.86 -20.77
C PRO A 171 -13.74 -1.27 -19.36
N ILE A 172 -14.95 -1.26 -18.79
CA ILE A 172 -15.24 -0.77 -17.44
C ILE A 172 -14.59 -1.68 -16.38
N GLU A 173 -14.78 -2.99 -16.50
CA GLU A 173 -14.16 -3.96 -15.58
C GLU A 173 -12.64 -3.95 -15.72
N THR A 174 -12.13 -3.86 -16.95
CA THR A 174 -10.70 -3.77 -17.22
C THR A 174 -10.12 -2.52 -16.58
N SER A 175 -10.69 -1.34 -16.83
CA SER A 175 -10.24 -0.07 -16.24
C SER A 175 -10.22 -0.14 -14.71
N ARG A 176 -11.26 -0.71 -14.10
CA ARG A 176 -11.35 -0.88 -12.65
C ARG A 176 -10.27 -1.81 -12.09
N ILE A 177 -9.98 -2.93 -12.74
CA ILE A 177 -8.92 -3.84 -12.31
C ILE A 177 -7.54 -3.20 -12.52
N ILE A 178 -7.32 -2.48 -13.63
CA ILE A 178 -6.08 -1.73 -13.87
C ILE A 178 -5.89 -0.63 -12.83
N ASN A 179 -6.94 0.08 -12.41
CA ASN A 179 -6.86 1.05 -11.31
C ASN A 179 -6.37 0.39 -10.01
N ASN A 180 -6.88 -0.80 -9.69
CA ASN A 180 -6.43 -1.57 -8.53
C ASN A 180 -4.98 -2.03 -8.67
N LEU A 181 -4.59 -2.53 -9.86
CA LEU A 181 -3.20 -2.93 -10.14
C LEU A 181 -2.25 -1.73 -10.10
N ALA A 182 -2.71 -0.53 -10.48
CA ALA A 182 -1.95 0.70 -10.40
C ALA A 182 -1.76 1.14 -8.95
N ALA A 183 -2.82 1.07 -8.14
CA ALA A 183 -2.74 1.34 -6.70
C ALA A 183 -1.80 0.37 -5.97
N LEU A 184 -1.69 -0.87 -6.46
CA LEU A 184 -0.77 -1.88 -5.96
C LEU A 184 0.63 -1.81 -6.60
N GLY A 185 0.88 -0.86 -7.50
CA GLY A 185 2.19 -0.63 -8.12
C GLY A 185 2.61 -1.66 -9.18
N TYR A 186 1.71 -2.49 -9.69
CA TYR A 186 2.01 -3.46 -10.76
C TYR A 186 2.02 -2.81 -12.14
N VAL A 187 1.19 -1.78 -12.34
CA VAL A 187 1.05 -1.07 -13.61
C VAL A 187 1.04 0.45 -13.39
N ALA A 188 1.37 1.21 -14.41
CA ALA A 188 1.15 2.65 -14.48
C ALA A 188 0.13 2.96 -15.57
N GLN A 189 -0.74 3.93 -15.33
CA GLN A 189 -1.60 4.49 -16.36
C GLN A 189 -1.05 5.85 -16.78
N GLU A 190 -0.81 6.00 -18.08
CA GLU A 190 -0.31 7.23 -18.69
C GLU A 190 -1.28 7.66 -19.79
N PHE A 191 -1.51 8.95 -19.93
CA PHE A 191 -2.24 9.46 -21.09
C PHE A 191 -1.27 9.61 -22.26
N ASP A 192 -1.55 8.94 -23.38
CA ASP A 192 -0.84 9.15 -24.63
C ASP A 192 -1.51 10.32 -25.39
N PRO A 193 -0.84 11.49 -25.47
CA PRO A 193 -1.40 12.66 -26.13
C PRO A 193 -1.50 12.52 -27.65
N VAL A 194 -0.72 11.63 -28.27
CA VAL A 194 -0.71 11.40 -29.72
C VAL A 194 -1.89 10.51 -30.11
N ALA A 195 -2.07 9.41 -29.38
CA ALA A 195 -3.19 8.49 -29.60
C ALA A 195 -4.51 9.00 -28.98
N LYS A 196 -4.45 10.03 -28.12
CA LYS A 196 -5.57 10.55 -27.31
C LYS A 196 -6.26 9.45 -26.48
N LYS A 197 -5.47 8.55 -25.90
CA LYS A 197 -5.95 7.39 -25.13
C LYS A 197 -5.11 7.16 -23.90
N PHE A 198 -5.71 6.51 -22.89
CA PHE A 198 -4.97 6.02 -21.74
C PHE A 198 -4.28 4.71 -22.08
N ILE A 199 -2.96 4.68 -21.89
CA ILE A 199 -2.12 3.50 -21.99
C ILE A 199 -1.80 2.97 -20.60
N VAL A 200 -1.73 1.65 -20.50
CA VAL A 200 -1.33 0.88 -19.34
C VAL A 200 0.06 0.35 -19.59
N ARG A 201 0.99 0.64 -18.70
CA ARG A 201 2.37 0.16 -18.72
C ARG A 201 2.61 -0.78 -17.55
N LEU A 202 3.19 -1.95 -17.80
CA LEU A 202 3.67 -2.84 -16.75
C LEU A 202 4.91 -2.22 -16.09
N LEU A 203 4.86 -2.05 -14.77
CA LEU A 203 6.03 -1.62 -14.00
C LEU A 203 6.86 -2.88 -13.70
N LYS A 204 8.02 -3.01 -14.37
CA LYS A 204 8.93 -4.18 -14.32
C LYS A 204 8.95 -4.83 -12.93
N GLU A 205 8.78 -6.15 -12.92
CA GLU A 205 9.35 -7.00 -11.86
C GLU A 205 10.86 -6.86 -12.01
N GLU A 206 11.52 -6.09 -11.14
CA GLU A 206 12.97 -6.29 -10.96
C GLU A 206 13.10 -7.69 -10.38
N GLY A 207 13.64 -8.59 -11.22
CA GLY A 207 13.82 -10.00 -10.91
C GLY A 207 14.95 -10.27 -9.93
#